data_AF-A0AAD8AI19-F1
#
_entry.id   AF-A0AAD8AI19-F1
#
_cell.length_a   1.000
_cell.length_b   1.000
_cell.length_c   1.000
_cell.angle_alpha   90.00
_cell.angle_beta   90.00
_cell.angle_gamma   90.00
#
_symmetry.space_group_name_H-M   'P 1'
#
loop_
_entity.id
_entity.type
_entity.pdbx_description
1 polymer ?
#
loop_
_entity_poly.entity_id
_entity_poly.type
_entity_poly.pdbx_seq_one_letter_code
_entity_poly.pdbx_strand_id
1 'polypeptide(L)'
;QASDTHFLQRLSPSHAAAEMRMMLSIWLVTLGFLATTSALDNGLALTPPMGWLSWERYRCITDCVNFPDECISENLFFRTAKLMATEGYLEAGYEYIIIDDCWLSKERDSEGRLQPDPDRFPSGIKALSDYVHSLGLKFGIYEDYGNLTCAGYPGILGHLETDANTFAEWGVDYIKVDGCNSNLEDMNTGYAEFGSYLNKTGRPIVYSCSLPFYQEISGMK
;
A
#
# COMPACT_ATOMS: atom_id res chain seq x y z
N GLN A 1 -55.42 54.48 -5.56
CA GLN A 1 -55.53 53.05 -5.21
C GLN A 1 -54.27 52.68 -4.43
N ALA A 2 -54.49 52.00 -3.30
CA ALA A 2 -53.65 51.69 -2.12
C ALA A 2 -52.10 51.81 -2.20
N SER A 3 -51.54 52.42 -1.16
CA SER A 3 -50.12 52.39 -0.77
C SER A 3 -49.88 51.27 0.25
N ASP A 4 -48.94 50.37 -0.03
CA ASP A 4 -48.46 49.33 0.89
C ASP A 4 -47.39 49.89 1.84
N THR A 5 -47.68 49.91 3.14
CA THR A 5 -46.72 50.15 4.22
C THR A 5 -46.14 48.81 4.70
N HIS A 6 -44.86 48.56 4.40
CA HIS A 6 -44.11 47.46 5.01
C HIS A 6 -43.59 47.84 6.41
N PHE A 7 -44.01 47.06 7.40
CA PHE A 7 -43.63 47.12 8.80
C PHE A 7 -42.24 46.47 8.99
N LEU A 8 -41.20 47.26 9.27
CA LEU A 8 -39.90 46.74 9.70
C LEU A 8 -39.85 46.68 11.23
N GLN A 9 -40.02 45.47 11.77
CA GLN A 9 -39.85 45.17 13.19
C GLN A 9 -38.35 45.19 13.55
N ARG A 10 -37.90 46.16 14.35
CA ARG A 10 -36.55 46.16 14.94
C ARG A 10 -36.52 45.23 16.14
N LEU A 11 -35.69 44.19 16.09
CA LEU A 11 -35.39 43.30 17.22
C LEU A 11 -34.62 44.05 18.32
N SER A 12 -34.85 43.73 19.60
CA SER A 12 -34.25 44.42 20.74
C SER A 12 -32.84 43.90 21.08
N PRO A 13 -31.94 44.73 21.64
CA PRO A 13 -30.52 44.38 21.84
C PRO A 13 -30.26 43.16 22.73
N SER A 14 -31.19 42.84 23.64
CA SER A 14 -31.09 41.68 24.54
C SER A 14 -31.28 40.35 23.82
N HIS A 15 -32.09 40.32 22.75
CA HIS A 15 -32.32 39.12 21.96
C HIS A 15 -31.09 38.78 21.11
N ALA A 16 -30.46 39.80 20.51
CA ALA A 16 -29.24 39.62 19.72
C ALA A 16 -28.06 39.04 20.55
N ALA A 17 -27.93 39.43 21.82
CA ALA A 17 -26.89 38.89 22.70
C ALA A 17 -27.14 37.43 23.12
N ALA A 18 -28.41 37.04 23.31
CA ALA A 18 -28.79 35.65 23.60
C ALA A 18 -28.58 34.74 22.39
N GLU A 19 -28.95 35.22 21.20
CA GLU A 19 -28.69 34.52 19.93
C GLU A 19 -27.20 34.32 19.68
N MET A 20 -26.38 35.36 19.91
CA MET A 20 -24.92 35.27 19.77
C MET A 20 -24.31 34.22 20.72
N ARG A 21 -24.77 34.14 21.97
CA ARG A 21 -24.30 33.14 22.95
C ARG A 21 -24.74 31.74 22.56
N MET A 22 -25.98 31.57 22.11
CA MET A 22 -26.48 30.29 21.61
C MET A 22 -25.70 29.83 20.38
N MET A 23 -25.43 30.72 19.43
CA MET A 23 -24.60 30.42 18.28
C MET A 23 -23.18 30.04 18.68
N LEU A 24 -22.50 30.79 19.57
CA LEU A 24 -21.17 30.44 20.06
C LEU A 24 -21.15 29.05 20.73
N SER A 25 -22.20 28.71 21.46
CA SER A 25 -22.32 27.42 22.15
C SER A 25 -22.50 26.27 21.15
N ILE A 26 -23.31 26.49 20.11
CA ILE A 26 -23.47 25.54 18.99
C ILE A 26 -22.15 25.37 18.25
N TRP A 27 -21.41 26.45 17.97
CA TRP A 27 -20.10 26.42 17.33
C TRP A 27 -19.05 25.65 18.15
N LEU A 28 -19.03 25.82 19.48
CA LEU A 28 -18.10 25.09 20.35
C LEU A 28 -18.45 23.61 20.47
N VAL A 29 -19.74 23.26 20.46
CA VAL A 29 -20.19 21.86 20.45
C VAL A 29 -19.87 21.19 19.11
N THR A 30 -20.05 21.88 17.97
CA THR A 30 -19.73 21.32 16.65
C THR A 30 -18.23 21.13 16.42
N LEU A 31 -17.37 22.01 16.98
CA LEU A 31 -15.91 21.79 16.95
C LEU A 31 -15.47 20.55 17.75
N GLY A 32 -16.22 20.14 18.78
CA GLY A 32 -15.95 18.93 19.56
C GLY A 32 -16.26 17.61 18.85
N PHE A 33 -16.95 17.66 17.71
CA PHE A 33 -17.29 16.50 16.87
C PHE A 33 -16.46 16.42 15.58
N LEU A 34 -15.29 17.05 15.53
CA LEU A 34 -14.31 16.73 14.49
C LEU A 34 -13.81 15.30 14.73
N ALA A 35 -14.41 14.33 14.05
CA ALA A 35 -13.94 12.96 14.01
C ALA A 35 -12.49 12.97 13.49
N THR A 36 -11.52 12.76 14.36
CA THR A 36 -10.14 12.58 13.94
C THR A 36 -10.02 11.20 13.31
N THR A 37 -9.97 11.16 11.99
CA THR A 37 -9.65 9.92 11.26
C THR A 37 -8.19 9.60 11.53
N SER A 38 -7.93 8.51 12.25
CA SER A 38 -6.56 8.00 12.38
C SER A 38 -6.23 7.25 11.10
N ALA A 39 -5.44 7.88 10.23
CA ALA A 39 -4.83 7.21 9.09
C ALA A 39 -3.44 6.71 9.50
N LEU A 40 -2.91 5.72 8.77
CA LEU A 40 -1.50 5.37 8.87
C LEU A 40 -0.68 6.54 8.33
N ASP A 41 -0.05 7.31 9.22
CA ASP A 41 0.92 8.36 8.87
C ASP A 41 2.33 7.85 9.16
N ASN A 42 2.91 7.16 8.18
CA ASN A 42 4.28 6.64 8.25
C ASN A 42 5.31 7.60 7.61
N GLY A 43 4.91 8.84 7.28
CA GLY A 43 5.78 9.84 6.65
C GLY A 43 6.17 9.55 5.20
N LEU A 44 5.55 8.56 4.55
CA LEU A 44 5.81 8.17 3.15
C LEU A 44 4.64 8.57 2.22
N ALA A 45 4.87 8.46 0.91
CA ALA A 45 3.87 8.73 -0.13
C ALA A 45 3.18 10.10 -0.03
N LEU A 46 3.91 11.13 0.46
CA LEU A 46 3.45 12.53 0.48
C LEU A 46 3.21 13.10 -0.93
N THR A 47 3.86 12.49 -1.93
CA THR A 47 3.53 12.59 -3.35
C THR A 47 3.24 11.19 -3.88
N PRO A 48 2.48 11.05 -4.99
CA PRO A 48 2.24 9.75 -5.60
C PRO A 48 3.56 8.99 -5.87
N PRO A 49 3.71 7.73 -5.41
CA PRO A 49 4.90 6.95 -5.68
C PRO A 49 5.13 6.76 -7.18
N MET A 50 6.38 6.92 -7.63
CA MET A 50 6.77 6.76 -9.03
C MET A 50 7.81 5.65 -9.16
N GLY A 51 7.58 4.72 -10.09
CA GLY A 51 8.46 3.59 -10.26
C GLY A 51 8.05 2.68 -11.41
N TRP A 52 8.55 1.45 -11.37
CA TRP A 52 8.27 0.40 -12.32
C TRP A 52 7.81 -0.86 -11.57
N LEU A 53 6.81 -1.55 -12.12
CA LEU A 53 6.21 -2.75 -11.55
C LEU A 53 6.07 -3.81 -12.64
N SER A 54 6.43 -5.06 -12.34
CA SER A 54 6.60 -6.11 -13.36
C SER A 54 5.31 -6.58 -14.02
N TRP A 55 4.16 -6.51 -13.34
CA TRP A 55 2.93 -7.24 -13.68
C TRP A 55 2.41 -7.00 -15.10
N GLU A 56 2.18 -5.76 -15.52
CA GLU A 56 1.43 -5.50 -16.75
C GLU A 56 2.13 -6.10 -17.98
N ARG A 57 3.46 -5.90 -18.06
CA ARG A 57 4.30 -6.35 -19.19
C ARG A 57 4.73 -7.81 -19.08
N TYR A 58 5.11 -8.26 -17.89
CA TYR A 58 5.77 -9.56 -17.70
C TYR A 58 4.86 -10.62 -17.06
N ARG A 59 3.74 -10.20 -16.45
CA ARG A 59 2.72 -11.08 -15.85
C ARG A 59 3.40 -12.12 -14.95
N CYS A 60 3.01 -13.38 -15.11
CA CYS A 60 3.55 -14.53 -14.39
C CYS A 60 4.41 -15.41 -15.30
N ILE A 61 5.27 -14.84 -16.14
CA ILE A 61 6.19 -15.63 -16.97
C ILE A 61 7.25 -16.25 -16.05
N THR A 62 7.15 -17.55 -15.76
CA THR A 62 8.13 -18.27 -14.90
C THR A 62 9.02 -19.23 -15.68
N ASP A 63 8.74 -19.46 -16.96
CA ASP A 63 9.56 -20.30 -17.84
C ASP A 63 10.81 -19.55 -18.30
N CYS A 64 11.85 -19.57 -17.46
CA CYS A 64 13.14 -18.96 -17.76
C CYS A 64 13.98 -19.72 -18.79
N VAL A 65 13.57 -20.94 -19.18
CA VAL A 65 14.28 -21.67 -20.24
C VAL A 65 13.90 -21.11 -21.60
N ASN A 66 12.61 -20.89 -21.84
CA ASN A 66 12.12 -20.37 -23.11
C ASN A 66 12.10 -18.83 -23.15
N PHE A 67 11.98 -18.17 -22.00
CA PHE A 67 11.92 -16.71 -21.88
C PHE A 67 12.96 -16.16 -20.89
N PRO A 68 14.26 -16.40 -21.10
CA PRO A 68 15.31 -16.06 -20.12
C PRO A 68 15.42 -14.56 -19.83
N ASP A 69 14.98 -13.71 -20.76
CA ASP A 69 15.01 -12.26 -20.61
C ASP A 69 13.70 -11.65 -20.09
N GLU A 70 12.61 -12.42 -20.08
CA GLU A 70 11.28 -11.93 -19.71
C GLU A 70 10.69 -12.65 -18.49
N CYS A 71 11.27 -13.78 -18.08
CA CYS A 71 10.78 -14.48 -16.91
C CYS A 71 11.04 -13.66 -15.64
N ILE A 72 10.12 -13.79 -14.67
CA ILE A 72 10.20 -13.21 -13.34
C ILE A 72 11.39 -13.85 -12.60
N SER A 73 12.55 -13.20 -12.64
CA SER A 73 13.82 -13.67 -12.11
C SER A 73 14.67 -12.48 -11.65
N GLU A 74 15.67 -12.73 -10.78
CA GLU A 74 16.55 -11.66 -10.29
C GLU A 74 17.27 -10.91 -11.42
N ASN A 75 17.58 -11.59 -12.53
CA ASN A 75 18.21 -10.99 -13.71
C ASN A 75 17.33 -9.92 -14.38
N LEU A 76 16.01 -10.16 -14.45
CA LEU A 76 15.07 -9.16 -14.96
C LEU A 76 15.14 -7.88 -14.12
N PHE A 77 15.13 -8.02 -12.79
CA PHE A 77 15.13 -6.88 -11.87
C PHE A 77 16.49 -6.20 -11.79
N PHE A 78 17.61 -6.94 -11.79
CA PHE A 78 18.96 -6.36 -11.85
C PHE A 78 19.16 -5.49 -13.10
N ARG A 79 18.74 -6.00 -14.26
CA ARG A 79 18.83 -5.24 -15.52
C ARG A 79 17.91 -4.02 -15.49
N THR A 80 16.67 -4.17 -15.06
CA THR A 80 15.70 -3.07 -15.04
C THR A 80 16.11 -1.97 -14.08
N ALA A 81 16.58 -2.33 -12.88
CA ALA A 81 17.11 -1.38 -11.90
C ALA A 81 18.32 -0.61 -12.44
N LYS A 82 19.24 -1.31 -13.11
CA LYS A 82 20.39 -0.65 -13.76
C LYS A 82 19.94 0.38 -14.79
N LEU A 83 19.01 0.01 -15.69
CA LEU A 83 18.49 0.92 -16.72
C LEU A 83 17.78 2.12 -16.08
N MET A 84 16.96 1.90 -15.06
CA MET A 84 16.30 3.00 -14.35
C MET A 84 17.30 3.98 -13.74
N ALA A 85 18.40 3.49 -13.18
CA ALA A 85 19.44 4.32 -12.59
C ALA A 85 20.32 5.04 -13.63
N THR A 86 20.54 4.46 -14.81
CA THR A 86 21.49 4.99 -15.80
C THR A 86 20.87 5.71 -16.99
N GLU A 87 19.57 5.57 -17.24
CA GLU A 87 18.89 6.11 -18.43
C GLU A 87 17.93 7.28 -18.12
N GLY A 88 18.11 7.94 -16.97
CA GLY A 88 17.39 9.16 -16.61
C GLY A 88 16.03 8.96 -15.95
N TYR A 89 15.57 7.71 -15.74
CA TYR A 89 14.32 7.44 -15.03
C TYR A 89 14.41 7.86 -13.56
N LEU A 90 15.50 7.50 -12.87
CA LEU A 90 15.72 7.92 -11.49
C LEU A 90 15.81 9.45 -11.38
N GLU A 91 16.52 10.11 -12.31
CA GLU A 91 16.61 11.58 -12.36
C GLU A 91 15.24 12.24 -12.60
N ALA A 92 14.34 11.57 -13.34
CA ALA A 92 12.97 11.99 -13.54
C ALA A 92 12.02 11.65 -12.36
N GLY A 93 12.51 10.96 -11.32
CA GLY A 93 11.78 10.65 -10.09
C GLY A 93 11.20 9.24 -10.01
N TYR A 94 11.44 8.36 -10.98
CA TYR A 94 11.03 6.95 -10.89
C TYR A 94 12.01 6.17 -10.00
N GLU A 95 11.67 6.03 -8.73
CA GLU A 95 12.59 5.51 -7.70
C GLU A 95 12.28 4.08 -7.24
N TYR A 96 11.07 3.55 -7.44
CA TYR A 96 10.72 2.19 -7.00
C TYR A 96 10.87 1.14 -8.12
N ILE A 97 11.56 0.03 -7.84
CA ILE A 97 11.51 -1.22 -8.61
C ILE A 97 10.67 -2.21 -7.81
N ILE A 98 9.53 -2.64 -8.35
CA ILE A 98 8.55 -3.46 -7.63
C ILE A 98 8.39 -4.82 -8.32
N ILE A 99 8.66 -5.89 -7.58
CA ILE A 99 8.31 -7.25 -7.97
C ILE A 99 6.82 -7.46 -7.71
N ASP A 100 6.07 -7.89 -8.72
CA ASP A 100 4.68 -8.34 -8.54
C ASP A 100 4.58 -9.85 -8.26
N ASP A 101 3.41 -10.47 -8.41
CA ASP A 101 3.20 -11.90 -8.12
C ASP A 101 4.19 -12.83 -8.86
N CYS A 102 4.23 -14.09 -8.43
CA CYS A 102 5.04 -15.18 -9.00
C CYS A 102 6.54 -15.15 -8.69
N TRP A 103 7.02 -14.35 -7.75
CA TRP A 103 8.41 -14.38 -7.30
C TRP A 103 8.73 -15.52 -6.33
N LEU A 104 7.70 -16.02 -5.65
CA LEU A 104 7.76 -16.99 -4.57
C LEU A 104 8.15 -18.40 -5.03
N SER A 105 8.78 -19.14 -4.13
CA SER A 105 8.72 -20.60 -4.09
C SER A 105 7.28 -21.05 -3.82
N LYS A 106 6.94 -22.29 -4.20
CA LYS A 106 5.62 -22.86 -3.87
C LYS A 106 5.47 -23.22 -2.39
N GLU A 107 6.58 -23.31 -1.66
CA GLU A 107 6.60 -23.69 -0.26
C GLU A 107 7.32 -22.63 0.59
N ARG A 108 6.81 -22.43 1.80
CA ARG A 108 7.50 -21.69 2.87
C ARG A 108 8.67 -22.53 3.41
N ASP A 109 9.61 -21.89 4.09
CA ASP A 109 10.70 -22.63 4.76
C ASP A 109 10.19 -23.37 6.00
N SER A 110 11.10 -24.09 6.68
CA SER A 110 10.78 -24.83 7.91
C SER A 110 10.36 -23.94 9.08
N GLU A 111 10.65 -22.63 9.03
CA GLU A 111 10.25 -21.64 10.02
C GLU A 111 8.93 -20.93 9.62
N GLY A 112 8.35 -21.31 8.48
CA GLY A 112 7.13 -20.72 7.95
C GLY A 112 7.33 -19.37 7.26
N ARG A 113 8.57 -19.01 6.89
CA ARG A 113 8.86 -17.77 6.16
C ARG A 113 8.67 -17.96 4.66
N LEU A 114 8.27 -16.88 3.99
CA LEU A 114 8.27 -16.83 2.53
C LEU A 114 9.69 -16.99 2.00
N GLN A 115 9.82 -17.68 0.87
CA GLN A 115 11.07 -17.86 0.15
C GLN A 115 10.86 -17.47 -1.31
N PRO A 116 11.84 -16.81 -1.94
CA PRO A 116 11.79 -16.66 -3.38
C PRO A 116 12.05 -18.01 -4.06
N ASP A 117 11.64 -18.12 -5.32
CA ASP A 117 11.96 -19.30 -6.13
C ASP A 117 13.48 -19.44 -6.29
N PRO A 118 14.07 -20.58 -5.88
CA PRO A 118 15.51 -20.72 -5.78
C PRO A 118 16.21 -20.78 -7.15
N ASP A 119 15.50 -21.18 -8.20
CA ASP A 119 16.07 -21.26 -9.55
C ASP A 119 16.05 -19.89 -10.24
N ARG A 120 15.02 -19.08 -9.95
CA ARG A 120 14.83 -17.76 -10.57
C ARG A 120 15.44 -16.61 -9.76
N PHE A 121 15.61 -16.79 -8.45
CA PHE A 121 16.21 -15.83 -7.52
C PHE A 121 17.29 -16.51 -6.65
N PRO A 122 18.32 -17.12 -7.24
CA PRO A 122 19.34 -17.87 -6.52
C PRO A 122 20.14 -17.03 -5.51
N SER A 123 20.21 -15.71 -5.68
CA SER A 123 20.88 -14.80 -4.75
C SER A 123 19.97 -14.40 -3.57
N GLY A 124 18.66 -14.64 -3.68
CA GLY A 124 17.65 -14.27 -2.69
C GLY A 124 17.23 -12.79 -2.76
N ILE A 125 16.08 -12.49 -2.14
CA ILE A 125 15.46 -11.14 -2.19
C ILE A 125 16.33 -10.08 -1.53
N LYS A 126 16.99 -10.39 -0.40
CA LYS A 126 17.86 -9.42 0.27
C LYS A 126 18.99 -8.94 -0.65
N ALA A 127 19.65 -9.84 -1.37
CA ALA A 127 20.72 -9.47 -2.29
C ALA A 127 20.21 -8.59 -3.44
N LEU A 128 19.00 -8.88 -3.94
CA LEU A 128 18.34 -8.05 -4.94
C LEU A 128 18.01 -6.65 -4.39
N SER A 129 17.45 -6.56 -3.19
CA SER A 129 17.18 -5.29 -2.52
C SER A 129 18.46 -4.48 -2.30
N ASP A 130 19.52 -5.11 -1.78
CA ASP A 130 20.82 -4.46 -1.53
C ASP A 130 21.41 -3.89 -2.84
N TYR A 131 21.28 -4.62 -3.96
CA TYR A 131 21.69 -4.13 -5.27
C TYR A 131 20.86 -2.93 -5.73
N VAL A 132 19.53 -2.99 -5.61
CA VAL A 132 18.63 -1.87 -5.96
C VAL A 132 18.99 -0.62 -5.14
N HIS A 133 19.23 -0.76 -3.84
CA HIS A 133 19.68 0.33 -2.97
C HIS A 133 21.05 0.87 -3.37
N SER A 134 21.97 0.02 -3.81
CA SER A 134 23.31 0.46 -4.28
C SER A 134 23.26 1.40 -5.49
N LEU A 135 22.16 1.36 -6.24
CA LEU A 135 21.90 2.23 -7.39
C LEU A 135 21.15 3.52 -7.03
N GLY A 136 20.84 3.73 -5.75
CA GLY A 136 20.01 4.86 -5.28
C GLY A 136 18.51 4.69 -5.52
N LEU A 137 18.07 3.50 -5.93
CA LEU A 137 16.67 3.13 -6.09
C LEU A 137 16.10 2.53 -4.78
N LYS A 138 14.79 2.34 -4.75
CA LYS A 138 14.01 1.70 -3.68
C LYS A 138 13.43 0.39 -4.18
N PHE A 139 13.40 -0.62 -3.30
CA PHE A 139 12.94 -1.95 -3.65
C PHE A 139 11.52 -2.20 -3.15
N GLY A 140 10.65 -2.75 -4.00
CA GLY A 140 9.30 -3.13 -3.65
C GLY A 140 9.00 -4.59 -3.95
N ILE A 141 8.07 -5.14 -3.18
CA ILE A 141 7.62 -6.52 -3.32
C ILE A 141 6.09 -6.60 -3.31
N TYR A 142 5.58 -7.75 -3.72
CA TYR A 142 4.16 -8.07 -3.74
C TYR A 142 3.88 -9.15 -2.72
N GLU A 143 2.70 -9.08 -2.12
CA GLU A 143 2.04 -10.21 -1.48
C GLU A 143 0.52 -10.18 -1.62
N ASP A 144 -0.13 -11.21 -1.09
CA ASP A 144 -1.58 -11.32 -1.01
C ASP A 144 -2.03 -11.63 0.42
N TYR A 145 -3.03 -10.88 0.92
CA TYR A 145 -3.63 -11.09 2.24
C TYR A 145 -4.17 -12.51 2.46
N GLY A 146 -4.69 -13.16 1.42
CA GLY A 146 -5.35 -14.46 1.52
C GLY A 146 -4.42 -15.64 1.77
N ASN A 147 -4.97 -16.85 1.64
CA ASN A 147 -4.20 -18.09 1.80
C ASN A 147 -3.21 -18.31 0.64
N LEU A 148 -3.56 -17.81 -0.54
CA LEU A 148 -2.76 -17.91 -1.74
C LEU A 148 -2.81 -16.58 -2.50
N THR A 149 -1.72 -16.24 -3.17
CA THR A 149 -1.71 -15.17 -4.16
C THR A 149 -2.67 -15.46 -5.31
N CYS A 150 -3.01 -14.44 -6.09
CA CYS A 150 -3.83 -14.59 -7.28
C CYS A 150 -3.28 -15.64 -8.27
N ALA A 151 -1.95 -15.81 -8.36
CA ALA A 151 -1.30 -16.84 -9.16
C ALA A 151 -1.06 -18.18 -8.42
N GLY A 152 -1.62 -18.35 -7.23
CA GLY A 152 -1.57 -19.61 -6.47
C GLY A 152 -0.22 -19.89 -5.81
N TYR A 153 0.49 -18.86 -5.35
CA TYR A 153 1.65 -19.00 -4.46
C TYR A 153 1.23 -18.76 -3.00
N PRO A 154 2.06 -19.10 -1.99
CA PRO A 154 1.69 -18.89 -0.58
C PRO A 154 1.36 -17.42 -0.30
N GLY A 155 0.18 -17.13 0.29
CA GLY A 155 -0.20 -15.80 0.78
C GLY A 155 0.10 -15.62 2.28
N ILE A 156 -0.18 -14.45 2.84
CA ILE A 156 0.26 -14.06 4.19
C ILE A 156 -0.71 -14.43 5.33
N LEU A 157 -1.89 -14.98 5.03
CA LEU A 157 -2.87 -15.33 6.07
C LEU A 157 -2.28 -16.35 7.05
N GLY A 158 -2.34 -16.04 8.35
CA GLY A 158 -1.71 -16.85 9.41
C GLY A 158 -0.23 -16.57 9.65
N HIS A 159 0.39 -15.70 8.84
CA HIS A 159 1.83 -15.38 8.89
C HIS A 159 2.11 -13.86 8.89
N LEU A 160 1.10 -13.02 9.13
CA LEU A 160 1.17 -11.54 8.99
C LEU A 160 2.41 -10.91 9.66
N GLU A 161 2.68 -11.25 10.93
CA GLU A 161 3.81 -10.69 11.67
C GLU A 161 5.16 -11.22 11.15
N THR A 162 5.24 -12.52 10.90
CA THR A 162 6.45 -13.18 10.36
C THR A 162 6.83 -12.61 8.99
N ASP A 163 5.84 -12.39 8.13
CA ASP A 163 6.07 -11.90 6.77
C ASP A 163 6.42 -10.41 6.79
N ALA A 164 5.76 -9.60 7.63
CA ALA A 164 6.15 -8.20 7.85
C ALA A 164 7.61 -8.07 8.30
N ASN A 165 8.04 -8.88 9.27
CA ASN A 165 9.44 -8.92 9.71
C ASN A 165 10.38 -9.38 8.59
N THR A 166 9.98 -10.39 7.81
CA THR A 166 10.77 -10.88 6.66
C THR A 166 11.01 -9.78 5.63
N PHE A 167 9.99 -8.99 5.28
CA PHE A 167 10.15 -7.88 4.34
C PHE A 167 11.06 -6.78 4.88
N ALA A 168 10.93 -6.44 6.16
CA ALA A 168 11.80 -5.46 6.79
C ALA A 168 13.27 -5.91 6.83
N GLU A 169 13.52 -7.19 7.17
CA GLU A 169 14.85 -7.80 7.18
C GLU A 169 15.50 -7.82 5.79
N TRP A 170 14.71 -8.05 4.74
CA TRP A 170 15.17 -8.02 3.36
C TRP A 170 15.41 -6.63 2.81
N GLY A 171 14.97 -5.57 3.52
CA GLY A 171 15.16 -4.19 3.08
C GLY A 171 14.07 -3.68 2.13
N VAL A 172 12.87 -4.26 2.14
CA VAL A 172 11.74 -3.79 1.32
C VAL A 172 11.35 -2.36 1.70
N ASP A 173 11.12 -1.49 0.71
CA ASP A 173 10.67 -0.10 0.88
C ASP A 173 9.21 0.12 0.46
N TYR A 174 8.64 -0.82 -0.29
CA TYR A 174 7.28 -0.77 -0.82
C TYR A 174 6.67 -2.17 -0.82
N ILE A 175 5.43 -2.32 -0.37
CA ILE A 175 4.69 -3.57 -0.51
C ILE A 175 3.32 -3.33 -1.14
N LYS A 176 3.01 -4.07 -2.21
CA LYS A 176 1.66 -4.22 -2.76
C LYS A 176 1.02 -5.44 -2.10
N VAL A 177 -0.18 -5.28 -1.55
CA VAL A 177 -0.96 -6.37 -0.97
C VAL A 177 -2.29 -6.55 -1.69
N ASP A 178 -2.38 -7.64 -2.45
CA ASP A 178 -3.59 -8.13 -3.08
C ASP A 178 -4.48 -8.90 -2.10
N GLY A 179 -5.65 -9.36 -2.56
CA GLY A 179 -6.68 -9.92 -1.70
C GLY A 179 -7.37 -11.16 -2.26
N CYS A 180 -6.74 -11.87 -3.20
CA CYS A 180 -7.28 -13.13 -3.71
C CYS A 180 -7.34 -14.19 -2.60
N ASN A 181 -8.18 -15.22 -2.77
CA ASN A 181 -8.24 -16.38 -1.86
C ASN A 181 -8.39 -16.02 -0.37
N SER A 182 -9.11 -14.93 -0.09
CA SER A 182 -9.36 -14.41 1.26
C SER A 182 -10.85 -14.39 1.57
N ASN A 183 -11.19 -14.33 2.87
CA ASN A 183 -12.55 -14.01 3.29
C ASN A 183 -12.72 -12.49 3.36
N LEU A 184 -13.65 -11.97 2.55
CA LEU A 184 -13.95 -10.55 2.42
C LEU A 184 -14.31 -9.87 3.74
N GLU A 185 -15.01 -10.56 4.63
CA GLU A 185 -15.42 -10.03 5.93
C GLU A 185 -14.20 -9.74 6.83
N ASP A 186 -13.13 -10.52 6.66
CA ASP A 186 -11.92 -10.42 7.48
C ASP A 186 -10.92 -9.39 6.92
N MET A 187 -11.03 -9.00 5.66
CA MET A 187 -10.03 -8.15 4.99
C MET A 187 -9.90 -6.77 5.64
N ASN A 188 -10.99 -6.15 6.10
CA ASN A 188 -10.91 -4.84 6.76
C ASN A 188 -9.97 -4.86 7.97
N THR A 189 -10.13 -5.89 8.82
CA THR A 189 -9.29 -6.06 10.01
C THR A 189 -7.90 -6.53 9.62
N GLY A 190 -7.80 -7.50 8.70
CA GLY A 190 -6.53 -8.10 8.29
C GLY A 190 -5.57 -7.13 7.61
N TYR A 191 -6.05 -6.28 6.70
CA TYR A 191 -5.21 -5.25 6.07
C TYR A 191 -4.69 -4.24 7.10
N ALA A 192 -5.54 -3.83 8.05
CA ALA A 192 -5.15 -2.92 9.12
C ALA A 192 -4.15 -3.57 10.08
N GLU A 193 -4.34 -4.85 10.41
CA GLU A 193 -3.43 -5.62 11.26
C GLU A 193 -2.06 -5.79 10.59
N PHE A 194 -2.02 -6.16 9.31
CA PHE A 194 -0.77 -6.26 8.57
C PHE A 194 -0.03 -4.92 8.51
N GLY A 195 -0.74 -3.81 8.27
CA GLY A 195 -0.18 -2.46 8.34
C GLY A 195 0.43 -2.13 9.72
N SER A 196 -0.17 -2.61 10.81
CA SER A 196 0.37 -2.49 12.17
C SER A 196 1.67 -3.29 12.34
N TYR A 197 1.74 -4.53 11.83
CA TYR A 197 2.98 -5.32 11.89
C TYR A 197 4.10 -4.68 11.05
N LEU A 198 3.81 -4.17 9.86
CA LEU A 198 4.79 -3.40 9.07
C LEU A 198 5.34 -2.22 9.87
N ASN A 199 4.48 -1.44 10.53
CA ASN A 199 4.91 -0.32 11.36
C ASN A 199 5.76 -0.77 12.58
N LYS A 200 5.42 -1.89 13.22
CA LYS A 200 6.18 -2.45 14.36
C LYS A 200 7.61 -2.84 13.99
N THR A 201 7.89 -3.17 12.72
CA THR A 201 9.26 -3.47 12.28
C THR A 201 10.22 -2.29 12.42
N GLY A 202 9.68 -1.06 12.50
CA GLY A 202 10.48 0.18 12.53
C GLY A 202 11.07 0.57 11.18
N ARG A 203 10.88 -0.22 10.13
CA ARG A 203 11.26 0.12 8.76
C ARG A 203 10.12 0.90 8.08
N PRO A 204 10.37 2.09 7.52
CA PRO A 204 9.38 2.77 6.69
C PRO A 204 9.13 1.97 5.40
N ILE A 205 7.89 1.50 5.20
CA ILE A 205 7.46 0.74 4.02
C ILE A 205 6.20 1.39 3.45
N VAL A 206 6.20 1.75 2.17
CA VAL A 206 4.99 2.20 1.46
C VAL A 206 4.03 1.03 1.39
N TYR A 207 2.80 1.19 1.88
CA TYR A 207 1.81 0.13 1.93
C TYR A 207 0.70 0.40 0.90
N SER A 208 0.70 -0.39 -0.18
CA SER A 208 -0.26 -0.30 -1.28
C SER A 208 -1.31 -1.39 -1.14
N CYS A 209 -2.56 -0.98 -0.88
CA CYS A 209 -3.65 -1.89 -0.52
C CYS A 209 -4.64 -2.05 -1.67
N SER A 210 -4.87 -3.28 -2.13
CA SER A 210 -5.94 -3.58 -3.09
C SER A 210 -7.33 -3.70 -2.43
N LEU A 211 -7.46 -3.55 -1.11
CA LEU A 211 -8.69 -3.77 -0.34
C LEU A 211 -9.96 -3.15 -1.00
N PRO A 212 -10.00 -1.86 -1.39
CA PRO A 212 -11.23 -1.28 -1.95
C PRO A 212 -11.71 -1.98 -3.23
N PHE A 213 -10.78 -2.47 -4.06
CA PHE A 213 -11.13 -3.20 -5.28
C PHE A 213 -11.90 -4.48 -4.97
N TYR A 214 -11.45 -5.28 -4.00
CA TYR A 214 -12.13 -6.52 -3.61
C TYR A 214 -13.48 -6.28 -2.94
N GLN A 215 -13.64 -5.16 -2.24
CA GLN A 215 -14.94 -4.76 -1.69
C GLN A 215 -15.93 -4.41 -2.80
N GLU A 216 -15.49 -3.61 -3.78
CA GLU A 216 -16.31 -3.15 -4.90
C GLU A 216 -16.82 -4.31 -5.76
N ILE A 217 -15.92 -5.20 -6.22
CA ILE A 217 -16.30 -6.33 -7.10
C ILE A 217 -17.20 -7.34 -6.39
N SER A 218 -17.20 -7.35 -5.05
CA SER A 218 -18.03 -8.24 -4.23
C SER A 218 -19.35 -7.60 -3.79
N GLY A 219 -19.59 -6.34 -4.16
CA GLY A 219 -20.82 -5.62 -3.83
C GLY A 219 -20.93 -5.16 -2.36
N MET A 220 -19.82 -5.16 -1.61
CA MET A 220 -19.77 -4.55 -0.28
C MET A 220 -19.63 -3.03 -0.44
N LYS A 221 -20.57 -2.27 0.13
CA LYS A 221 -20.58 -0.80 0.13
C LYS A 221 -20.28 -0.25 1.51
#